data_AF-A0A1G0GTM3-F1
#
_entry.id   AF-A0A1G0GTM3-F1
#
_cell.length_a   1.000
_cell.length_b   1.000
_cell.length_c   1.000
_cell.angle_alpha   90.00
_cell.angle_beta   90.00
_cell.angle_gamma   90.00
#
_symmetry.space_group_name_H-M   'P 1'
#
loop_
_entity.id
_entity.type
_entity.pdbx_description
1 polymer ?
#
loop_
_entity_poly.entity_id
_entity_poly.type
_entity_poly.pdbx_seq_one_letter_code
_entity_poly.pdbx_strand_id
1 'polypeptide(L)'
;MKNKLKARWGIFFGSIVFFIVVFAIYSATHYARENFSYGISHVNQNALDWVDPKTADQPFLTAKAQQELRAQYLEKYFSPWMSRNPIDFLWVKSNIHQIIRDYTRYPGYGINHLPNSSEWIESIARNIDLAHFPNAQMKVITIRNTNVRQLPTHQPSFGNFDEAGQGYPFDNLQVTSISPNTPAIILQKTRDGAWSYIVAHNDYGWVPTPALAIVNDQFIQRWETGHYMALIKNKTPIVDHHGLVRFTADIGKIMPRAPMDNDASVNTFPVLIAVPDSKQHAVIKVGALNQSSAVKWPMLPTPHHIAEIMNAMLGVKYGWGGLNDDSDCSLTTMNLFATFGIGLPRNSTLQADVGKVINLGHLSNREKEKMIASKGVPFFTLLHMPGHIVVYLGEKDGHIYIFQTVWGIHTRNLWGHKSRAVIGTTVISPANLGDTYINVTRTWLERMDKMVLFSI
;
A
#
# COMPACT_ATOMS: atom_id res chain seq x y z
N MET A 1 -23.45 -56.05 34.48
CA MET A 1 -23.67 -54.63 34.82
C MET A 1 -22.38 -53.80 34.98
N LYS A 2 -21.31 -54.30 35.61
CA LYS A 2 -20.06 -53.52 35.85
C LYS A 2 -19.35 -52.98 34.58
N ASN A 3 -19.36 -53.70 33.46
CA ASN A 3 -18.71 -53.24 32.22
C ASN A 3 -19.43 -52.09 31.50
N LYS A 4 -20.77 -52.02 31.59
CA LYS A 4 -21.54 -50.91 31.00
C LYS A 4 -21.37 -49.60 31.78
N LEU A 5 -21.16 -49.68 33.11
CA LEU A 5 -20.89 -48.49 33.92
C LEU A 5 -19.50 -47.91 33.63
N LYS A 6 -18.46 -48.75 33.60
CA LYS A 6 -17.08 -48.31 33.25
C LYS A 6 -17.01 -47.64 31.87
N ALA A 7 -17.72 -48.18 30.88
CA ALA A 7 -17.79 -47.58 29.55
C ALA A 7 -18.46 -46.19 29.56
N ARG A 8 -19.56 -46.00 30.32
CA ARG A 8 -20.23 -44.69 30.44
C ARG A 8 -19.38 -43.65 31.15
N TRP A 9 -18.64 -44.06 32.19
CA TRP A 9 -17.71 -43.16 32.89
C TRP A 9 -16.49 -42.80 32.05
N GLY A 10 -15.96 -43.74 31.23
CA GLY A 10 -14.88 -43.46 30.29
C GLY A 10 -15.29 -42.46 29.19
N ILE A 11 -16.50 -42.59 28.65
CA ILE A 11 -17.05 -41.64 27.66
C ILE A 11 -17.28 -40.25 28.28
N PHE A 12 -17.77 -40.20 29.52
CA PHE A 12 -17.99 -38.93 30.25
C PHE A 12 -16.67 -38.20 30.55
N PHE A 13 -15.67 -38.91 31.08
CA PHE A 13 -14.33 -38.35 31.33
C PHE A 13 -13.64 -37.92 30.03
N GLY A 14 -13.73 -38.73 28.97
CA GLY A 14 -13.17 -38.38 27.66
C GLY A 14 -13.79 -37.10 27.07
N SER A 15 -15.10 -36.92 27.25
CA SER A 15 -15.82 -35.72 26.81
C SER A 15 -15.40 -34.47 27.59
N ILE A 16 -15.20 -34.58 28.90
CA ILE A 16 -14.72 -33.46 29.74
C ILE A 16 -13.30 -33.06 29.35
N VAL A 17 -12.39 -34.04 29.18
CA VAL A 17 -11.01 -33.77 28.76
C VAL A 17 -10.99 -33.11 27.37
N PHE A 18 -11.81 -33.59 26.44
CA PHE A 18 -11.95 -32.97 25.11
C PHE A 18 -12.42 -31.51 25.21
N PHE A 19 -13.45 -31.23 26.01
CA PHE A 19 -13.94 -29.86 26.22
C PHE A 19 -12.88 -28.95 26.85
N ILE A 20 -12.14 -29.44 27.84
CA ILE A 20 -11.06 -28.68 28.48
C ILE A 20 -9.95 -28.35 27.47
N VAL A 21 -9.56 -29.32 26.64
CA VAL A 21 -8.52 -29.12 25.62
C VAL A 21 -8.99 -28.13 24.55
N VAL A 22 -10.21 -28.27 24.03
CA VAL A 22 -10.78 -27.33 23.05
C VAL A 22 -10.92 -25.93 23.63
N PHE A 23 -11.40 -25.82 24.87
CA PHE A 23 -11.53 -24.54 25.56
C PHE A 23 -10.15 -23.89 25.82
N ALA A 24 -9.14 -24.67 26.20
CA ALA A 24 -7.78 -24.18 26.39
C ALA A 24 -7.16 -23.69 25.07
N ILE A 25 -7.36 -24.41 23.96
CA ILE A 25 -6.90 -24.01 22.62
C ILE A 25 -7.61 -22.73 22.15
N TYR A 26 -8.93 -22.67 22.30
CA TYR A 26 -9.71 -21.49 21.95
C TYR A 26 -9.29 -20.27 22.78
N SER A 27 -9.20 -20.45 24.10
CA SER A 27 -8.79 -19.38 25.01
C SER A 27 -7.38 -18.89 24.71
N ALA A 28 -6.42 -19.78 24.43
CA ALA A 28 -5.05 -19.37 24.11
C ALA A 28 -4.95 -18.60 22.78
N THR A 29 -5.71 -18.99 21.76
CA THR A 29 -5.71 -18.31 20.45
C THR A 29 -6.42 -16.96 20.52
N HIS A 30 -7.56 -16.85 21.20
CA HIS A 30 -8.25 -15.59 21.44
C HIS A 30 -7.44 -14.64 22.33
N TYR A 31 -6.90 -15.15 23.43
CA TYR A 31 -6.08 -14.38 24.38
C TYR A 31 -4.84 -13.78 23.71
N ALA A 32 -4.17 -14.52 22.83
CA ALA A 32 -3.05 -13.99 22.08
C ALA A 32 -3.46 -12.78 21.22
N ARG A 33 -4.55 -12.87 20.45
CA ARG A 33 -5.04 -11.78 19.60
C ARG A 33 -5.45 -10.54 20.41
N GLU A 34 -6.12 -10.74 21.55
CA GLU A 34 -6.54 -9.66 22.43
C GLU A 34 -5.35 -8.95 23.10
N ASN A 35 -4.32 -9.68 23.51
CA ASN A 35 -3.12 -9.09 24.12
C ASN A 35 -2.34 -8.16 23.18
N PHE A 36 -2.23 -8.47 21.89
CA PHE A 36 -1.56 -7.57 20.95
C PHE A 36 -2.37 -6.30 20.69
N SER A 37 -3.70 -6.44 20.65
CA SER A 37 -4.61 -5.29 20.60
C SER A 37 -4.47 -4.45 21.88
N TYR A 38 -4.31 -5.09 23.04
CA TYR A 38 -4.08 -4.45 24.32
C TYR A 38 -2.74 -3.68 24.36
N GLY A 39 -1.65 -4.27 23.88
CA GLY A 39 -0.35 -3.61 23.79
C GLY A 39 -0.37 -2.34 22.93
N ILE A 40 -1.11 -2.35 21.83
CA ILE A 40 -1.34 -1.14 20.99
C ILE A 40 -2.29 -0.16 21.68
N SER A 41 -3.30 -0.64 22.41
CA SER A 41 -4.29 0.22 23.07
C SER A 41 -3.70 1.16 24.14
N HIS A 42 -2.52 0.84 24.67
CA HIS A 42 -1.78 1.71 25.60
C HIS A 42 -0.91 2.76 24.91
N VAL A 43 -0.72 2.66 23.60
CA VAL A 43 -0.01 3.66 22.81
C VAL A 43 -1.03 4.65 22.30
N ASN A 44 -0.86 5.94 22.65
CA ASN A 44 -1.75 6.95 22.12
C ASN A 44 -1.64 6.98 20.58
N GLN A 45 -2.76 6.74 19.91
CA GLN A 45 -2.85 6.74 18.45
C GLN A 45 -3.04 8.18 17.96
N ASN A 46 -2.05 9.03 18.27
CA ASN A 46 -1.97 10.42 17.86
C ASN A 46 -0.51 10.76 17.55
N ALA A 47 -0.18 10.94 16.27
CA ALA A 47 1.17 11.29 15.83
C ALA A 47 1.59 12.70 16.30
N LEU A 48 0.63 13.60 16.56
CA LEU A 48 0.93 14.96 17.05
C LEU A 48 1.57 14.96 18.45
N ASP A 49 1.31 13.94 19.27
CA ASP A 49 1.93 13.80 20.60
C ASP A 49 3.44 13.57 20.54
N TRP A 50 3.95 13.19 19.35
CA TRP A 50 5.37 12.90 19.11
C TRP A 50 6.11 14.10 18.52
N VAL A 51 5.40 15.20 18.21
CA VAL A 51 5.99 16.41 17.64
C VAL A 51 6.62 17.23 18.77
N ASP A 52 7.91 17.54 18.66
CA ASP A 52 8.56 18.51 19.54
C ASP A 52 8.02 19.92 19.23
N PRO A 53 7.34 20.60 20.18
CA PRO A 53 6.78 21.92 19.94
C PRO A 53 7.81 22.97 19.48
N LYS A 54 9.10 22.78 19.80
CA LYS A 54 10.17 23.72 19.41
C LYS A 54 10.55 23.61 17.94
N THR A 55 10.35 22.44 17.33
CA THR A 55 10.72 22.17 15.93
C THR A 55 9.51 21.85 15.05
N ALA A 56 8.29 21.90 15.62
CA ALA A 56 7.03 21.50 15.00
C ALA A 56 6.83 22.03 13.58
N ASP A 57 7.10 23.31 13.36
CA ASP A 57 6.89 23.99 12.07
C ASP A 57 8.20 24.25 11.30
N GLN A 58 9.32 23.67 11.76
CA GLN A 58 10.60 23.75 11.04
C GLN A 58 10.59 22.76 9.86
N PRO A 59 10.72 23.23 8.60
CA PRO A 59 10.74 22.33 7.46
C PRO A 59 11.98 21.43 7.45
N PHE A 60 11.79 20.14 7.18
CA PHE A 60 12.88 19.19 6.97
C PHE A 60 13.69 19.48 5.70
N LEU A 61 13.10 20.17 4.73
CA LEU A 61 13.72 20.47 3.45
C LEU A 61 13.82 21.99 3.25
N THR A 62 14.91 22.41 2.62
CA THR A 62 14.97 23.77 2.06
C THR A 62 13.97 23.92 0.91
N ALA A 63 13.52 25.15 0.64
CA ALA A 63 12.61 25.43 -0.47
C ALA A 63 13.19 24.97 -1.82
N LYS A 64 14.50 25.08 -2.01
CA LYS A 64 15.20 24.62 -3.22
C LYS A 64 15.15 23.09 -3.33
N ALA A 65 15.52 22.36 -2.28
CA ALA A 65 15.49 20.90 -2.28
C ALA A 65 14.07 20.36 -2.52
N GLN A 66 13.06 20.98 -1.89
CA GLN A 66 11.67 20.59 -2.13
C GLN A 66 11.23 20.84 -3.58
N GLN A 67 11.66 21.95 -4.19
CA GLN A 67 11.34 22.25 -5.59
C GLN A 67 12.00 21.25 -6.56
N GLU A 68 13.22 20.79 -6.26
CA GLU A 68 13.91 19.76 -7.04
C GLU A 68 13.20 18.40 -6.93
N LEU A 69 12.84 17.98 -5.72
CA LEU A 69 12.07 16.75 -5.48
C LEU A 69 10.70 16.80 -6.15
N ARG A 70 10.02 17.96 -6.09
CA ARG A 70 8.77 18.21 -6.79
C ARG A 70 8.92 18.01 -8.30
N ALA A 71 9.97 18.55 -8.91
CA ALA A 71 10.22 18.39 -10.34
C ALA A 71 10.45 16.92 -10.71
N GLN A 72 11.29 16.22 -9.94
CA GLN A 72 11.53 14.78 -10.11
C GLN A 72 10.25 13.95 -9.95
N TYR A 73 9.40 14.29 -8.97
CA TYR A 73 8.11 13.65 -8.77
C TYR A 73 7.23 13.80 -10.01
N LEU A 74 7.07 15.02 -10.54
CA LEU A 74 6.20 15.26 -11.70
C LEU A 74 6.75 14.62 -12.98
N GLU A 75 8.07 14.68 -13.20
CA GLU A 75 8.72 14.00 -14.32
C GLU A 75 8.43 12.50 -14.29
N LYS A 76 8.57 11.87 -13.12
CA LYS A 76 8.21 10.47 -12.94
C LYS A 76 6.72 10.23 -13.11
N TYR A 77 5.86 11.03 -12.45
CA TYR A 77 4.40 10.87 -12.45
C TYR A 77 3.79 10.90 -13.86
N PHE A 78 4.28 11.80 -14.72
CA PHE A 78 3.83 11.93 -16.11
C PHE A 78 4.68 11.14 -17.12
N SER A 79 5.73 10.43 -16.67
CA SER A 79 6.61 9.64 -17.55
C SER A 79 5.90 8.70 -18.54
N PRO A 80 4.72 8.08 -18.25
CA PRO A 80 4.04 7.24 -19.24
C PRO A 80 3.57 8.00 -20.50
N TRP A 81 3.46 9.32 -20.43
CA TRP A 81 3.07 10.17 -21.56
C TRP A 81 4.26 10.84 -22.25
N MET A 82 5.47 10.69 -21.71
CA MET A 82 6.70 11.30 -22.21
C MET A 82 7.47 10.34 -23.12
N SER A 83 7.96 10.83 -24.25
CA SER A 83 8.78 10.04 -25.18
C SER A 83 10.21 9.78 -24.70
N ARG A 84 10.65 10.40 -23.59
CA ARG A 84 12.05 10.38 -23.13
C ARG A 84 12.40 9.20 -22.23
N ASN A 85 11.42 8.43 -21.76
CA ASN A 85 11.63 7.25 -20.93
C ASN A 85 11.35 5.99 -21.76
N PRO A 86 12.36 5.42 -22.45
CA PRO A 86 12.15 4.26 -23.29
C PRO A 86 11.75 3.05 -22.44
N ILE A 87 10.63 2.44 -22.81
CA ILE A 87 10.17 1.19 -22.19
C ILE A 87 11.00 0.04 -22.77
N ASP A 88 11.58 -0.78 -21.90
CA ASP A 88 12.24 -2.02 -22.32
C ASP A 88 11.19 -3.09 -22.66
N PHE A 89 10.74 -3.08 -23.92
CA PHE A 89 9.73 -4.01 -24.41
C PHE A 89 10.17 -5.48 -24.33
N LEU A 90 11.47 -5.77 -24.48
CA LEU A 90 11.99 -7.14 -24.40
C LEU A 90 11.90 -7.65 -22.98
N TRP A 91 12.29 -6.83 -22.01
CA TRP A 91 12.14 -7.15 -20.60
C TRP A 91 10.67 -7.30 -20.21
N VAL A 92 9.78 -6.39 -20.61
CA VAL A 92 8.33 -6.49 -20.29
C VAL A 92 7.74 -7.79 -20.85
N LYS A 93 8.00 -8.10 -22.13
CA LYS A 93 7.51 -9.34 -22.76
C LYS A 93 8.04 -10.58 -22.04
N SER A 94 9.33 -10.58 -21.70
CA SER A 94 9.98 -11.68 -20.99
C SER A 94 9.43 -11.86 -19.57
N ASN A 95 9.15 -10.75 -18.88
CA ASN A 95 8.55 -10.75 -17.55
C ASN A 95 7.13 -11.33 -17.58
N ILE A 96 6.26 -10.91 -18.52
CA ILE A 96 4.91 -11.48 -18.66
C ILE A 96 5.00 -12.99 -18.96
N HIS A 97 5.91 -13.40 -19.85
CA HIS A 97 6.13 -14.81 -20.16
C HIS A 97 6.60 -15.60 -18.93
N GLN A 98 7.50 -15.04 -18.11
CA GLN A 98 7.96 -15.66 -16.88
C GLN A 98 6.83 -15.84 -15.87
N ILE A 99 6.03 -14.80 -15.63
CA ILE A 99 4.86 -14.86 -14.76
C ILE A 99 3.90 -15.97 -15.19
N ILE A 100 3.60 -16.08 -16.49
CA ILE A 100 2.75 -17.16 -17.02
C ILE A 100 3.34 -18.53 -16.69
N ARG A 101 4.65 -18.73 -16.91
CA ARG A 101 5.31 -20.02 -16.60
C ARG A 101 5.23 -20.35 -15.12
N ASP A 102 5.49 -19.38 -14.26
CA ASP A 102 5.50 -19.57 -12.80
C ASP A 102 4.11 -19.95 -12.29
N TYR A 103 3.07 -19.23 -12.72
CA TYR A 103 1.69 -19.56 -12.33
C TYR A 103 1.16 -20.81 -13.02
N THR A 104 1.63 -21.19 -14.20
CA THR A 104 1.24 -22.49 -14.80
C THR A 104 1.77 -23.64 -13.96
N ARG A 105 3.00 -23.50 -13.43
CA ARG A 105 3.63 -24.51 -12.57
C ARG A 105 3.05 -24.52 -11.16
N TYR A 106 2.72 -23.33 -10.63
CA TYR A 106 2.18 -23.15 -9.29
C TYR A 106 0.98 -22.18 -9.32
N PRO A 107 -0.22 -22.66 -9.72
CA PRO A 107 -1.41 -21.80 -9.88
C PRO A 107 -1.98 -21.25 -8.56
N GLY A 108 -1.47 -21.71 -7.42
CA GLY A 108 -1.95 -21.37 -6.10
C GLY A 108 -3.36 -21.87 -5.82
N TYR A 109 -4.03 -21.22 -4.88
CA TYR A 109 -5.38 -21.58 -4.44
C TYR A 109 -6.38 -20.45 -4.71
N GLY A 110 -7.61 -20.81 -5.07
CA GLY A 110 -8.71 -19.87 -5.28
C GLY A 110 -9.41 -19.45 -3.98
N ILE A 111 -10.43 -18.59 -4.10
CA ILE A 111 -11.27 -18.15 -2.97
C ILE A 111 -12.00 -19.29 -2.25
N ASN A 112 -12.21 -20.41 -2.93
CA ASN A 112 -12.85 -21.61 -2.41
C ASN A 112 -11.86 -22.54 -1.68
N HIS A 113 -10.61 -22.09 -1.50
CA HIS A 113 -9.50 -22.85 -0.90
C HIS A 113 -9.12 -24.12 -1.67
N LEU A 114 -9.57 -24.26 -2.92
CA LEU A 114 -9.16 -25.34 -3.80
C LEU A 114 -7.98 -24.88 -4.68
N PRO A 115 -7.07 -25.79 -5.06
CA PRO A 115 -6.03 -25.48 -6.02
C PRO A 115 -6.64 -24.97 -7.32
N ASN A 116 -6.09 -23.87 -7.83
CA ASN A 116 -6.33 -23.45 -9.20
C ASN A 116 -5.67 -24.45 -10.15
N SER A 117 -6.20 -24.60 -11.37
CA SER A 117 -5.65 -25.54 -12.35
C SER A 117 -4.64 -24.88 -13.29
N SER A 118 -3.72 -25.67 -13.84
CA SER A 118 -2.80 -25.23 -14.90
C SER A 118 -3.55 -24.76 -16.15
N GLU A 119 -4.63 -25.45 -16.51
CA GLU A 119 -5.44 -25.17 -17.70
C GLU A 119 -6.11 -23.78 -17.60
N TRP A 120 -6.46 -23.35 -16.39
CA TRP A 120 -6.95 -22.00 -16.15
C TRP A 120 -5.88 -20.95 -16.49
N ILE A 121 -4.64 -21.13 -16.02
CA ILE A 121 -3.54 -20.21 -16.35
C ILE A 121 -3.20 -20.26 -17.84
N GLU A 122 -3.21 -21.44 -18.47
CA GLU A 122 -2.99 -21.56 -19.91
C GLU A 122 -4.08 -20.87 -20.73
N SER A 123 -5.34 -20.88 -20.26
CA SER A 123 -6.42 -20.14 -20.90
C SER A 123 -6.19 -18.63 -20.86
N ILE A 124 -5.71 -18.11 -19.71
CA ILE A 124 -5.29 -16.72 -19.56
C ILE A 124 -4.12 -16.42 -20.51
N ALA A 125 -3.11 -17.29 -20.57
CA ALA A 125 -1.95 -17.13 -21.43
C ALA A 125 -2.33 -17.04 -22.91
N ARG A 126 -3.27 -17.88 -23.37
CA ARG A 126 -3.84 -17.78 -24.72
C ARG A 126 -4.56 -16.45 -24.94
N ASN A 127 -5.24 -15.89 -23.94
CA ASN A 127 -5.95 -14.61 -24.11
C ASN A 127 -5.01 -13.39 -24.12
N ILE A 128 -3.82 -13.46 -23.50
CA ILE A 128 -2.85 -12.35 -23.43
C ILE A 128 -2.32 -11.91 -24.81
N ASP A 129 -2.24 -12.81 -25.78
CA ASP A 129 -1.73 -12.55 -27.14
C ASP A 129 -0.25 -12.11 -27.22
N LEU A 130 0.64 -12.73 -26.43
CA LEU A 130 2.06 -12.37 -26.42
C LEU A 130 2.77 -12.47 -27.79
N ALA A 131 2.22 -13.23 -28.74
CA ALA A 131 2.76 -13.35 -30.09
C ALA A 131 2.85 -11.99 -30.79
N HIS A 132 1.87 -11.11 -30.57
CA HIS A 132 1.80 -9.77 -31.18
C HIS A 132 2.27 -8.66 -30.24
N PHE A 133 2.97 -8.97 -29.14
CA PHE A 133 3.42 -7.96 -28.19
C PHE A 133 4.51 -7.03 -28.79
N PRO A 134 4.43 -5.70 -28.58
CA PRO A 134 3.26 -4.96 -28.07
C PRO A 134 2.19 -4.79 -29.17
N ASN A 135 0.93 -5.12 -28.89
CA ASN A 135 -0.17 -4.96 -29.84
C ASN A 135 -0.94 -3.63 -29.66
N ALA A 136 -0.49 -2.78 -28.73
CA ALA A 136 -1.07 -1.47 -28.44
C ALA A 136 0.01 -0.50 -27.94
N GLN A 137 -0.15 0.79 -28.26
CA GLN A 137 0.65 1.88 -27.69
C GLN A 137 -0.22 3.13 -27.58
N MET A 138 -1.01 3.20 -26.51
CA MET A 138 -1.97 4.29 -26.32
C MET A 138 -1.75 4.95 -24.96
N LYS A 139 -1.56 6.27 -24.96
CA LYS A 139 -1.58 7.07 -23.74
C LYS A 139 -2.98 7.03 -23.16
N VAL A 140 -3.08 6.74 -21.86
CA VAL A 140 -4.35 6.64 -21.13
C VAL A 140 -4.25 7.30 -19.77
N ILE A 141 -5.41 7.52 -19.16
CA ILE A 141 -5.54 7.89 -17.76
C ILE A 141 -6.53 6.94 -17.08
N THR A 142 -6.29 6.56 -15.83
CA THR A 142 -7.29 5.82 -15.06
C THR A 142 -8.50 6.70 -14.77
N ILE A 143 -9.69 6.12 -14.65
CA ILE A 143 -10.94 6.86 -14.36
C ILE A 143 -11.67 6.37 -13.10
N ARG A 144 -11.13 5.35 -12.45
CA ARG A 144 -11.63 4.76 -11.20
C ARG A 144 -10.46 4.14 -10.43
N ASN A 145 -10.63 3.87 -9.13
CA ASN A 145 -9.69 3.01 -8.41
C ASN A 145 -9.64 1.65 -9.11
N THR A 146 -8.45 1.14 -9.37
CA THR A 146 -8.31 -0.15 -10.05
C THR A 146 -7.10 -0.91 -9.55
N ASN A 147 -7.21 -2.24 -9.59
CA ASN A 147 -6.15 -3.15 -9.22
C ASN A 147 -5.30 -3.46 -10.44
N VAL A 148 -3.99 -3.26 -10.30
CA VAL A 148 -2.96 -3.74 -11.21
C VAL A 148 -2.63 -5.18 -10.83
N ARG A 149 -2.68 -6.07 -11.83
CA ARG A 149 -2.62 -7.52 -11.65
C ARG A 149 -1.43 -8.12 -12.40
N GLN A 150 -0.86 -9.19 -11.86
CA GLN A 150 0.19 -9.98 -12.53
C GLN A 150 -0.36 -10.69 -13.79
N LEU A 151 -1.62 -11.12 -13.75
CA LEU A 151 -2.35 -11.77 -14.84
C LEU A 151 -3.71 -11.08 -15.06
N PRO A 152 -4.27 -11.07 -16.29
CA PRO A 152 -5.55 -10.41 -16.59
C PRO A 152 -6.76 -11.20 -16.07
N THR A 153 -6.91 -11.21 -14.75
CA THR A 153 -7.99 -11.89 -14.04
C THR A 153 -8.35 -11.19 -12.73
N HIS A 154 -9.63 -11.27 -12.38
CA HIS A 154 -10.13 -10.86 -11.06
C HIS A 154 -9.98 -11.96 -10.01
N GLN A 155 -9.77 -13.21 -10.42
CA GLN A 155 -9.61 -14.32 -9.49
C GLN A 155 -8.24 -14.24 -8.81
N PRO A 156 -8.15 -14.58 -7.51
CA PRO A 156 -6.89 -14.56 -6.78
C PRO A 156 -6.09 -15.84 -6.99
N SER A 157 -4.81 -15.75 -6.63
CA SER A 157 -3.96 -16.92 -6.38
C SER A 157 -3.33 -16.79 -5.00
N PHE A 158 -3.89 -17.49 -4.02
CA PHE A 158 -3.33 -17.57 -2.67
C PHE A 158 -2.23 -18.63 -2.58
N GLY A 159 -1.38 -18.52 -1.57
CA GLY A 159 -0.50 -19.60 -1.15
C GLY A 159 -1.27 -20.68 -0.38
N ASN A 160 -0.55 -21.56 0.31
CA ASN A 160 -1.16 -22.60 1.11
C ASN A 160 -1.92 -22.00 2.32
N PHE A 161 -3.23 -22.24 2.41
CA PHE A 161 -4.06 -21.73 3.51
C PHE A 161 -3.67 -22.26 4.90
N ASP A 162 -2.98 -23.40 4.97
CA ASP A 162 -2.45 -23.93 6.24
C ASP A 162 -1.20 -23.18 6.72
N GLU A 163 -0.62 -22.34 5.86
CA GLU A 163 0.52 -21.50 6.20
C GLU A 163 0.09 -20.07 6.58
N ALA A 164 0.50 -19.64 7.77
CA ALA A 164 0.11 -18.34 8.29
C ALA A 164 0.64 -17.18 7.43
N GLY A 165 -0.30 -16.40 6.90
CA GLY A 165 -0.04 -15.26 6.02
C GLY A 165 0.10 -15.64 4.54
N GLN A 166 -0.52 -16.74 4.09
CA GLN A 166 -0.53 -17.16 2.69
C GLN A 166 -1.93 -17.21 2.06
N GLY A 167 -2.98 -17.34 2.87
CA GLY A 167 -4.39 -17.20 2.44
C GLY A 167 -4.85 -15.74 2.32
N TYR A 168 -6.16 -15.50 2.29
CA TYR A 168 -6.72 -14.14 2.29
C TYR A 168 -6.15 -13.28 3.44
N PRO A 169 -5.77 -12.00 3.20
CA PRO A 169 -5.94 -11.23 1.97
C PRO A 169 -4.75 -11.27 0.99
N PHE A 170 -3.80 -12.19 1.14
CA PHE A 170 -2.53 -12.24 0.39
C PHE A 170 -2.67 -12.82 -1.02
N ASP A 171 -3.41 -12.14 -1.87
CA ASP A 171 -3.53 -12.50 -3.28
C ASP A 171 -2.23 -12.21 -4.04
N ASN A 172 -1.52 -13.27 -4.45
CA ASN A 172 -0.22 -13.15 -5.12
C ASN A 172 -0.32 -12.55 -6.53
N LEU A 173 -1.52 -12.50 -7.13
CA LEU A 173 -1.76 -11.82 -8.40
C LEU A 173 -2.01 -10.32 -8.25
N GLN A 174 -2.23 -9.82 -7.03
CA GLN A 174 -2.34 -8.40 -6.75
C GLN A 174 -0.95 -7.76 -6.75
N VAL A 175 -0.75 -6.74 -7.58
CA VAL A 175 0.50 -5.95 -7.62
C VAL A 175 0.33 -4.70 -6.77
N THR A 176 -0.57 -3.81 -7.20
CA THR A 176 -0.87 -2.56 -6.52
C THR A 176 -2.27 -2.08 -6.89
N SER A 177 -2.90 -1.27 -6.06
CA SER A 177 -3.98 -0.39 -6.49
C SER A 177 -3.41 0.89 -7.10
N ILE A 178 -4.17 1.50 -8.01
CA ILE A 178 -3.88 2.83 -8.58
C ILE A 178 -5.15 3.68 -8.51
N SER A 179 -5.00 4.93 -8.07
CA SER A 179 -6.11 5.86 -7.94
C SER A 179 -6.62 6.36 -9.30
N PRO A 180 -7.87 6.86 -9.40
CA PRO A 180 -8.38 7.55 -10.57
C PRO A 180 -7.45 8.69 -11.01
N ASN A 181 -7.56 9.05 -12.28
CA ASN A 181 -6.82 10.11 -12.94
C ASN A 181 -5.29 9.97 -12.85
N THR A 182 -4.79 8.74 -12.88
CA THR A 182 -3.35 8.43 -12.89
C THR A 182 -2.87 8.19 -14.32
N PRO A 183 -1.83 8.90 -14.79
CA PRO A 183 -1.25 8.69 -16.12
C PRO A 183 -0.71 7.28 -16.32
N ALA A 184 -0.97 6.70 -17.49
CA ALA A 184 -0.40 5.42 -17.91
C ALA A 184 -0.31 5.31 -19.44
N ILE A 185 0.35 4.27 -19.93
CA ILE A 185 0.35 3.86 -21.34
C ILE A 185 -0.05 2.39 -21.44
N ILE A 186 -0.93 2.05 -22.39
CA ILE A 186 -1.25 0.66 -22.74
C ILE A 186 -0.18 0.13 -23.69
N LEU A 187 0.40 -1.03 -23.37
CA LEU A 187 1.34 -1.75 -24.24
C LEU A 187 0.75 -3.00 -24.90
N GLN A 188 -0.26 -3.59 -24.26
CA GLN A 188 -0.87 -4.82 -24.71
C GLN A 188 -2.34 -4.84 -24.34
N LYS A 189 -3.18 -5.40 -25.20
CA LYS A 189 -4.56 -5.79 -24.93
C LYS A 189 -4.71 -7.30 -25.08
N THR A 190 -5.58 -7.89 -24.26
CA THR A 190 -6.03 -9.28 -24.47
C THR A 190 -6.83 -9.40 -25.76
N ARG A 191 -6.96 -10.63 -26.29
CA ARG A 191 -7.69 -10.92 -27.55
C ARG A 191 -9.16 -10.52 -27.48
N ASP A 192 -9.77 -10.67 -26.32
CA ASP A 192 -11.15 -10.23 -26.04
C ASP A 192 -11.29 -8.72 -25.75
N GLY A 193 -10.17 -7.98 -25.64
CA GLY A 193 -10.13 -6.57 -25.30
C GLY A 193 -10.50 -6.22 -23.85
N ALA A 194 -10.83 -7.20 -23.00
CA ALA A 194 -11.31 -6.97 -21.64
C ALA A 194 -10.23 -6.42 -20.70
N TRP A 195 -8.96 -6.74 -20.96
CA TRP A 195 -7.83 -6.32 -20.15
C TRP A 195 -6.75 -5.61 -20.97
N SER A 196 -6.08 -4.67 -20.32
CA SER A 196 -4.96 -3.92 -20.88
C SER A 196 -3.76 -4.02 -19.95
N TYR A 197 -2.59 -4.35 -20.48
CA TYR A 197 -1.33 -4.23 -19.77
C TYR A 197 -0.86 -2.78 -19.84
N ILE A 198 -0.73 -2.13 -18.68
CA ILE A 198 -0.31 -0.75 -18.58
C ILE A 198 1.07 -0.62 -17.96
N VAL A 199 1.75 0.47 -18.30
CA VAL A 199 2.89 1.01 -17.53
C VAL A 199 2.47 2.36 -16.97
N ALA A 200 2.54 2.48 -15.65
CA ALA A 200 2.36 3.73 -14.91
C ALA A 200 3.70 4.16 -14.29
N HIS A 201 3.72 5.33 -13.65
CA HIS A 201 4.95 5.90 -13.10
C HIS A 201 5.67 5.06 -12.04
N ASN A 202 4.94 4.23 -11.29
CA ASN A 202 5.49 3.47 -10.16
C ASN A 202 5.28 1.95 -10.27
N ASP A 203 4.53 1.49 -11.27
CA ASP A 203 4.20 0.07 -11.43
C ASP A 203 3.69 -0.25 -12.84
N TYR A 204 3.53 -1.53 -13.14
CA TYR A 204 3.03 -2.06 -14.41
C TYR A 204 2.23 -3.34 -14.18
N GLY A 205 1.33 -3.67 -15.11
CA GLY A 205 0.55 -4.89 -15.03
C GLY A 205 -0.79 -4.79 -15.74
N TRP A 206 -1.62 -5.81 -15.55
CA TRP A 206 -2.93 -5.91 -16.17
C TRP A 206 -3.98 -5.15 -15.36
N VAL A 207 -4.76 -4.32 -16.04
CA VAL A 207 -5.96 -3.66 -15.49
C VAL A 207 -7.16 -3.92 -16.41
N PRO A 208 -8.39 -3.90 -15.89
CA PRO A 208 -9.58 -3.94 -16.74
C PRO A 208 -9.58 -2.76 -17.71
N THR A 209 -9.71 -3.01 -19.00
CA THR A 209 -9.76 -1.95 -20.03
C THR A 209 -10.80 -0.86 -19.72
N PRO A 210 -12.01 -1.17 -19.19
CA PRO A 210 -12.99 -0.14 -18.82
C PRO A 210 -12.57 0.79 -17.67
N ALA A 211 -11.47 0.52 -16.98
CA ALA A 211 -10.91 1.42 -15.96
C ALA A 211 -10.05 2.55 -16.53
N LEU A 212 -9.86 2.56 -17.86
CA LEU A 212 -8.99 3.48 -18.58
C LEU A 212 -9.78 4.35 -19.56
N ALA A 213 -9.31 5.58 -19.76
CA ALA A 213 -9.75 6.45 -20.84
C ALA A 213 -8.54 6.92 -21.66
N ILE A 214 -8.68 6.93 -22.99
CA ILE A 214 -7.63 7.31 -23.95
C ILE A 214 -7.43 8.83 -23.90
N VAL A 215 -6.17 9.26 -23.83
CA VAL A 215 -5.80 10.68 -23.86
C VAL A 215 -5.09 11.02 -25.16
N ASN A 216 -5.28 12.25 -25.63
CA ASN A 216 -4.52 12.82 -26.76
C ASN A 216 -3.60 13.95 -26.26
N ASP A 217 -2.73 14.46 -27.13
CA ASP A 217 -1.75 15.48 -26.73
C ASP A 217 -2.42 16.80 -26.28
N GLN A 218 -3.58 17.15 -26.85
CA GLN A 218 -4.35 18.31 -26.41
C GLN A 218 -4.86 18.16 -24.96
N PHE A 219 -5.33 16.95 -24.60
CA PHE A 219 -5.71 16.63 -23.23
C PHE A 219 -4.51 16.76 -22.30
N ILE A 220 -3.38 16.15 -22.67
CA ILE A 220 -2.16 16.13 -21.84
C ILE A 220 -1.67 17.55 -21.56
N GLN A 221 -1.59 18.41 -22.58
CA GLN A 221 -1.18 19.82 -22.43
C GLN A 221 -2.08 20.59 -21.46
N ARG A 222 -3.40 20.32 -21.45
CA ARG A 222 -4.33 20.96 -20.52
C ARG A 222 -4.28 20.36 -19.12
N TRP A 223 -3.91 19.08 -19.02
CA TRP A 223 -3.85 18.34 -17.76
C TRP A 223 -2.60 18.67 -16.94
N GLU A 224 -1.48 18.91 -17.61
CA GLU A 224 -0.19 19.26 -16.99
C GLU A 224 -0.11 20.76 -16.64
N THR A 225 -0.94 21.19 -15.69
CA THR A 225 -1.09 22.61 -15.33
C THR A 225 0.12 23.23 -14.62
N GLY A 226 1.06 22.40 -14.13
CA GLY A 226 2.17 22.85 -13.30
C GLY A 226 1.75 23.30 -11.89
N HIS A 227 0.47 23.23 -11.53
CA HIS A 227 -0.04 23.59 -10.20
C HIS A 227 -1.03 22.53 -9.73
N TYR A 228 -0.79 21.95 -8.56
CA TYR A 228 -1.56 20.80 -8.07
C TYR A 228 -2.06 21.01 -6.65
N MET A 229 -3.08 20.25 -6.29
CA MET A 229 -3.63 20.11 -4.94
C MET A 229 -3.36 18.69 -4.45
N ALA A 230 -2.98 18.51 -3.19
CA ALA A 230 -2.82 17.20 -2.54
C ALA A 230 -4.03 16.90 -1.69
N LEU A 231 -4.50 15.66 -1.69
CA LEU A 231 -5.50 15.21 -0.72
C LEU A 231 -4.85 14.95 0.64
N ILE A 232 -5.51 15.40 1.71
CA ILE A 232 -5.08 15.22 3.11
C ILE A 232 -6.05 14.35 3.92
N LYS A 233 -7.03 13.74 3.24
CA LYS A 233 -8.00 12.79 3.82
C LYS A 233 -8.21 11.60 2.90
N ASN A 234 -8.36 10.43 3.49
CA ASN A 234 -8.75 9.22 2.77
C ASN A 234 -10.25 9.22 2.45
N LYS A 235 -10.62 8.48 1.41
CA LYS A 235 -11.99 8.32 0.90
C LYS A 235 -12.68 9.65 0.59
N THR A 236 -11.89 10.62 0.11
CA THR A 236 -12.41 11.95 -0.25
C THR A 236 -13.22 11.83 -1.54
N PRO A 237 -14.53 12.18 -1.54
CA PRO A 237 -15.34 12.19 -2.75
C PRO A 237 -14.97 13.37 -3.64
N ILE A 238 -14.76 13.11 -4.92
CA ILE A 238 -14.51 14.14 -5.92
C ILE A 238 -15.78 14.39 -6.70
N VAL A 239 -16.35 15.58 -6.50
CA VAL A 239 -17.66 15.99 -7.03
C VAL A 239 -17.44 16.96 -8.17
N ASP A 240 -18.14 16.77 -9.29
CA ASP A 240 -18.14 17.73 -10.39
C ASP A 240 -19.10 18.90 -10.15
N HIS A 241 -19.04 19.92 -11.01
CA HIS A 241 -19.91 21.10 -10.92
C HIS A 241 -21.42 20.81 -11.06
N HIS A 242 -21.83 19.60 -11.44
CA HIS A 242 -23.23 19.17 -11.45
C HIS A 242 -23.65 18.46 -10.16
N GLY A 243 -22.77 18.41 -9.15
CA GLY A 243 -23.04 17.71 -7.89
C GLY A 243 -22.86 16.19 -7.97
N LEU A 244 -22.31 15.66 -9.06
CA LEU A 244 -22.12 14.22 -9.23
C LEU A 244 -20.77 13.78 -8.68
N VAL A 245 -20.78 12.82 -7.76
CA VAL A 245 -19.56 12.14 -7.30
C VAL A 245 -19.02 11.32 -8.47
N ARG A 246 -17.82 11.65 -8.95
CA ARG A 246 -17.18 10.96 -10.07
C ARG A 246 -16.33 9.79 -9.62
N PHE A 247 -15.64 9.94 -8.50
CA PHE A 247 -14.83 8.90 -7.88
C PHE A 247 -14.44 9.36 -6.47
N THR A 248 -13.88 8.43 -5.69
CA THR A 248 -13.18 8.73 -4.43
C THR A 248 -11.67 8.62 -4.66
N ALA A 249 -10.91 9.34 -3.85
CA ALA A 249 -9.46 9.22 -3.84
C ALA A 249 -8.92 9.39 -2.41
N ASP A 250 -7.72 8.86 -2.21
CA ASP A 250 -7.04 8.78 -0.92
C ASP A 250 -5.84 9.74 -0.86
N ILE A 251 -5.25 9.87 0.33
CA ILE A 251 -3.99 10.60 0.53
C ILE A 251 -2.92 10.02 -0.42
N GLY A 252 -2.02 10.87 -0.90
CA GLY A 252 -1.05 10.54 -1.94
C GLY A 252 -1.51 10.91 -3.35
N LYS A 253 -2.81 11.21 -3.54
CA LYS A 253 -3.32 11.75 -4.81
C LYS A 253 -3.03 13.24 -4.96
N ILE A 254 -2.43 13.60 -6.09
CA ILE A 254 -2.36 14.98 -6.58
C ILE A 254 -3.42 15.23 -7.67
N MET A 255 -4.02 16.42 -7.66
CA MET A 255 -5.08 16.83 -8.59
C MET A 255 -4.65 18.14 -9.28
N PRO A 256 -4.70 18.25 -10.63
CA PRO A 256 -4.35 19.50 -11.30
C PRO A 256 -5.32 20.60 -10.87
N ARG A 257 -4.79 21.74 -10.44
CA ARG A 257 -5.59 22.91 -10.11
C ARG A 257 -6.15 23.50 -11.40
N ALA A 258 -7.44 23.81 -11.43
CA ALA A 258 -8.04 24.50 -12.56
C ALA A 258 -7.48 25.94 -12.67
N PRO A 259 -7.27 26.47 -13.90
CA PRO A 259 -6.94 27.88 -14.09
C PRO A 259 -7.97 28.78 -13.39
N MET A 260 -7.51 29.90 -12.80
CA MET A 260 -8.41 30.84 -12.12
C MET A 260 -9.19 31.66 -13.15
N ASP A 261 -10.26 31.09 -13.68
CA ASP A 261 -11.35 31.81 -14.34
C ASP A 261 -12.65 31.17 -13.84
N ASN A 262 -13.35 31.88 -12.94
CA ASN A 262 -14.64 31.58 -12.31
C ASN A 262 -14.62 30.85 -10.95
N ASP A 263 -15.24 31.51 -9.97
CA ASP A 263 -15.85 31.01 -8.74
C ASP A 263 -15.10 29.90 -7.97
N ALA A 264 -14.05 30.30 -7.24
CA ALA A 264 -13.83 29.64 -5.96
C ALA A 264 -15.04 29.95 -5.08
N SER A 265 -15.99 29.02 -4.98
CA SER A 265 -16.96 29.08 -3.88
C SER A 265 -16.17 29.15 -2.57
N VAL A 266 -16.64 29.94 -1.61
CA VAL A 266 -15.89 30.45 -0.45
C VAL A 266 -15.08 29.40 0.33
N ASN A 267 -15.32 28.09 0.17
CA ASN A 267 -14.64 27.00 0.87
C ASN A 267 -14.15 25.85 -0.02
N THR A 268 -13.94 26.04 -1.33
CA THR A 268 -13.46 24.96 -2.21
C THR A 268 -12.29 25.34 -3.10
N PHE A 269 -11.51 24.34 -3.51
CA PHE A 269 -10.48 24.45 -4.53
C PHE A 269 -10.97 23.83 -5.85
N PRO A 270 -11.01 24.59 -6.96
CA PRO A 270 -11.36 24.04 -8.25
C PRO A 270 -10.20 23.21 -8.81
N VAL A 271 -10.50 22.00 -9.27
CA VAL A 271 -9.53 21.05 -9.83
C VAL A 271 -10.02 20.48 -11.15
N LEU A 272 -9.09 20.07 -12.00
CA LEU A 272 -9.39 19.30 -13.20
C LEU A 272 -9.56 17.82 -12.83
N ILE A 273 -10.60 17.21 -13.37
CA ILE A 273 -10.87 15.77 -13.25
C ILE A 273 -11.04 15.17 -14.64
N ALA A 274 -10.58 13.93 -14.83
CA ALA A 274 -10.81 13.18 -16.05
C ALA A 274 -12.01 12.25 -15.85
N VAL A 275 -12.89 12.21 -16.85
CA VAL A 275 -13.98 11.24 -16.94
C VAL A 275 -14.03 10.70 -18.38
N PRO A 276 -14.52 9.47 -18.61
CA PRO A 276 -14.66 8.97 -19.97
C PRO A 276 -15.86 9.62 -20.69
N ASP A 277 -15.72 9.83 -22.00
CA ASP A 277 -16.86 10.00 -22.90
C ASP A 277 -17.48 8.63 -23.30
N SER A 278 -18.50 8.66 -24.17
CA SER A 278 -19.15 7.44 -24.66
C SER A 278 -18.25 6.54 -25.54
N LYS A 279 -17.07 7.01 -25.93
CA LYS A 279 -16.06 6.30 -26.74
C LYS A 279 -14.81 5.95 -25.92
N GLN A 280 -14.83 6.12 -24.60
CA GLN A 280 -13.68 5.94 -23.71
C GLN A 280 -12.50 6.88 -23.98
N HIS A 281 -12.72 8.06 -24.56
CA HIS A 281 -11.73 9.14 -24.52
C HIS A 281 -11.88 9.93 -23.22
N ALA A 282 -10.77 10.39 -22.68
CA ALA A 282 -10.76 11.21 -21.49
C ALA A 282 -11.24 12.63 -21.81
N VAL A 283 -12.20 13.11 -21.02
CA VAL A 283 -12.71 14.48 -21.07
C VAL A 283 -12.41 15.17 -19.74
N ILE A 284 -11.88 16.39 -19.82
CA ILE A 284 -11.63 17.23 -18.64
C ILE A 284 -12.94 17.86 -18.18
N LYS A 285 -13.26 17.68 -16.90
CA LYS A 285 -14.29 18.44 -16.19
C LYS A 285 -13.66 19.22 -15.04
N VAL A 286 -14.39 20.23 -14.56
CA VAL A 286 -14.05 20.91 -13.31
C VAL A 286 -14.78 20.21 -12.16
N GLY A 287 -14.02 19.82 -11.15
CA GLY A 287 -14.51 19.37 -9.85
C GLY A 287 -14.08 20.32 -8.74
N ALA A 288 -14.62 20.09 -7.54
CA ALA A 288 -14.34 20.90 -6.36
C ALA A 288 -13.82 20.02 -5.22
N LEU A 289 -12.74 20.47 -4.57
CA LEU A 289 -12.22 19.89 -3.33
C LEU A 289 -12.57 20.81 -2.16
N ASN A 290 -13.06 20.24 -1.06
CA ASN A 290 -13.24 21.01 0.17
C ASN A 290 -11.85 21.42 0.72
N GLN A 291 -11.72 22.64 1.24
CA GLN A 291 -10.46 23.09 1.84
C GLN A 291 -10.01 22.24 3.03
N SER A 292 -10.94 21.60 3.74
CA SER A 292 -10.63 20.65 4.83
C SER A 292 -10.14 19.28 4.35
N SER A 293 -10.13 19.00 3.04
CA SER A 293 -9.70 17.72 2.47
C SER A 293 -8.52 17.83 1.51
N ALA A 294 -8.06 19.06 1.20
CA ALA A 294 -6.97 19.26 0.28
C ALA A 294 -6.14 20.50 0.60
N VAL A 295 -4.87 20.49 0.19
CA VAL A 295 -3.92 21.60 0.35
C VAL A 295 -3.14 21.84 -0.94
N LYS A 296 -2.54 23.02 -1.09
CA LYS A 296 -1.63 23.29 -2.22
C LYS A 296 -0.47 22.29 -2.18
N TRP A 297 -0.17 21.68 -3.33
CA TRP A 297 0.92 20.71 -3.43
C TRP A 297 2.21 21.33 -4.02
N PRO A 298 3.39 20.98 -3.50
CA PRO A 298 3.61 20.16 -2.32
C PRO A 298 3.34 20.92 -1.01
N MET A 299 2.88 20.19 0.03
CA MET A 299 2.79 20.72 1.39
C MET A 299 4.20 20.85 2.00
N LEU A 300 4.44 21.81 2.90
CA LEU A 300 5.74 21.93 3.57
C LEU A 300 5.99 20.71 4.48
N PRO A 301 7.15 20.01 4.39
CA PRO A 301 7.43 18.83 5.19
C PRO A 301 7.94 19.25 6.57
N THR A 302 7.05 19.66 7.46
CA THR A 302 7.37 19.92 8.87
C THR A 302 6.96 18.71 9.72
N PRO A 303 7.54 18.50 10.91
CA PRO A 303 7.07 17.46 11.83
C PRO A 303 5.55 17.53 12.07
N HIS A 304 5.02 18.73 12.27
CA HIS A 304 3.59 18.98 12.48
C HIS A 304 2.75 18.52 11.29
N HIS A 305 3.06 18.98 10.07
CA HIS A 305 2.28 18.60 8.90
C HIS A 305 2.36 17.10 8.60
N ILE A 306 3.53 16.46 8.77
CA ILE A 306 3.65 15.02 8.59
C ILE A 306 2.79 14.27 9.61
N ALA A 307 2.79 14.70 10.88
CA ALA A 307 1.96 14.14 11.92
C ALA A 307 0.44 14.27 11.64
N GLU A 308 0.00 15.41 11.10
CA GLU A 308 -1.40 15.59 10.67
C GLU A 308 -1.82 14.58 9.60
N ILE A 309 -0.96 14.36 8.60
CA ILE A 309 -1.23 13.38 7.54
C ILE A 309 -1.19 11.95 8.10
N MET A 310 -0.23 11.63 8.98
CA MET A 310 -0.20 10.34 9.67
C MET A 310 -1.49 10.08 10.45
N ASN A 311 -2.01 11.08 11.18
CA ASN A 311 -3.27 10.98 11.90
C ASN A 311 -4.45 10.70 10.97
N ALA A 312 -4.51 11.36 9.81
CA ALA A 312 -5.55 11.11 8.80
C ALA A 312 -5.46 9.70 8.16
N MET A 313 -4.33 9.00 8.33
CA MET A 313 -4.10 7.63 7.89
C MET A 313 -4.30 6.58 8.98
N LEU A 314 -4.35 6.95 10.26
CA LEU A 314 -4.56 5.99 11.36
C LEU A 314 -5.89 5.24 11.20
N GLY A 315 -5.88 3.95 11.50
CA GLY A 315 -7.06 3.09 11.39
C GLY A 315 -7.37 2.58 9.98
N VAL A 316 -6.71 3.07 8.93
CA VAL A 316 -6.82 2.49 7.57
C VAL A 316 -6.46 1.01 7.64
N LYS A 317 -7.33 0.14 7.13
CA LYS A 317 -7.13 -1.31 7.19
C LYS A 317 -5.93 -1.73 6.36
N TYR A 318 -5.39 -2.90 6.67
CA TYR A 318 -4.35 -3.50 5.86
C TYR A 318 -4.96 -4.16 4.61
N GLY A 319 -4.53 -3.69 3.43
CA GLY A 319 -4.85 -4.29 2.13
C GLY A 319 -3.58 -4.67 1.40
N TRP A 320 -3.34 -5.98 1.20
CA TRP A 320 -2.18 -6.47 0.45
C TRP A 320 -2.18 -5.89 -0.97
N GLY A 321 -1.10 -5.20 -1.37
CA GLY A 321 -1.06 -4.54 -2.67
C GLY A 321 -2.16 -3.50 -2.86
N GLY A 322 -2.70 -2.93 -1.79
CA GLY A 322 -3.79 -1.94 -1.83
C GLY A 322 -5.18 -2.50 -2.16
N LEU A 323 -5.40 -3.81 -1.93
CA LEU A 323 -6.70 -4.46 -2.08
C LEU A 323 -7.81 -3.71 -1.32
N ASN A 324 -9.02 -3.65 -1.88
CA ASN A 324 -10.19 -2.95 -1.31
C ASN A 324 -10.01 -1.43 -1.11
N ASP A 325 -9.11 -0.81 -1.88
CA ASP A 325 -8.68 0.58 -1.70
C ASP A 325 -8.08 0.83 -0.30
N ASP A 326 -7.63 -0.20 0.40
CA ASP A 326 -6.88 -0.09 1.65
C ASP A 326 -5.37 0.09 1.35
N SER A 327 -4.52 0.08 2.37
CA SER A 327 -3.07 0.26 2.20
C SER A 327 -2.25 -0.92 2.73
N ASP A 328 -1.11 -1.19 2.10
CA ASP A 328 -0.02 -1.94 2.72
C ASP A 328 1.07 -1.00 3.24
N CYS A 329 2.12 -1.56 3.86
CA CYS A 329 3.18 -0.79 4.50
C CYS A 329 3.86 0.20 3.55
N SER A 330 4.22 -0.24 2.36
CA SER A 330 4.92 0.58 1.36
C SER A 330 3.99 1.54 0.61
N LEU A 331 2.71 1.19 0.42
CA LEU A 331 1.72 2.11 -0.14
C LEU A 331 1.45 3.26 0.82
N THR A 332 1.39 2.98 2.13
CA THR A 332 1.23 4.01 3.17
C THR A 332 2.39 5.00 3.19
N THR A 333 3.63 4.53 3.20
CA THR A 333 4.80 5.44 3.15
C THR A 333 4.84 6.22 1.85
N MET A 334 4.59 5.57 0.70
CA MET A 334 4.56 6.22 -0.60
C MET A 334 3.52 7.35 -0.64
N ASN A 335 2.30 7.08 -0.18
CA ASN A 335 1.21 8.05 -0.18
C ASN A 335 1.44 9.18 0.82
N LEU A 336 2.02 8.89 1.99
CA LEU A 336 2.39 9.91 2.98
C LEU A 336 3.37 10.91 2.38
N PHE A 337 4.49 10.43 1.84
CA PHE A 337 5.57 11.28 1.33
C PHE A 337 5.23 11.97 -0.01
N ALA A 338 4.35 11.37 -0.83
CA ALA A 338 3.84 12.01 -2.04
C ALA A 338 3.16 13.35 -1.76
N THR A 339 2.49 13.52 -0.60
CA THR A 339 1.84 14.78 -0.17
C THR A 339 2.83 15.95 -0.08
N PHE A 340 4.09 15.65 0.23
CA PHE A 340 5.18 16.62 0.39
C PHE A 340 6.07 16.77 -0.85
N GLY A 341 5.72 16.10 -1.94
CA GLY A 341 6.49 16.09 -3.19
C GLY A 341 7.67 15.12 -3.20
N ILE A 342 7.73 14.19 -2.24
CA ILE A 342 8.81 13.21 -2.14
C ILE A 342 8.31 11.90 -2.78
N GLY A 343 8.89 11.56 -3.93
CA GLY A 343 8.52 10.36 -4.69
C GLY A 343 9.20 9.11 -4.17
N LEU A 344 8.43 8.17 -3.62
CA LEU A 344 8.93 6.85 -3.24
C LEU A 344 8.56 5.78 -4.28
N PRO A 345 9.41 4.76 -4.52
CA PRO A 345 9.04 3.55 -5.25
C PRO A 345 7.90 2.80 -4.56
N ARG A 346 7.20 1.95 -5.32
CA ARG A 346 6.05 1.20 -4.80
C ARG A 346 6.41 0.13 -3.75
N ASN A 347 7.56 -0.52 -3.91
CA ASN A 347 7.94 -1.70 -3.11
C ASN A 347 8.86 -1.31 -1.94
N SER A 348 8.64 -1.93 -0.77
CA SER A 348 9.41 -1.64 0.46
C SER A 348 10.92 -1.79 0.29
N THR A 349 11.38 -2.80 -0.45
CA THR A 349 12.81 -3.02 -0.70
C THR A 349 13.43 -1.88 -1.51
N LEU A 350 12.72 -1.36 -2.52
CA LEU A 350 13.19 -0.23 -3.32
C LEU A 350 13.14 1.08 -2.52
N GLN A 351 12.12 1.26 -1.68
CA GLN A 351 12.06 2.38 -0.74
C GLN A 351 13.23 2.37 0.25
N ALA A 352 13.73 1.19 0.61
CA ALA A 352 14.86 1.03 1.51
C ALA A 352 16.20 1.50 0.92
N ASP A 353 16.23 1.91 -0.35
CA ASP A 353 17.45 2.30 -1.09
C ASP A 353 17.41 3.73 -1.68
N VAL A 354 16.35 4.53 -1.43
CA VAL A 354 16.17 5.86 -2.06
C VAL A 354 17.04 6.99 -1.48
N GLY A 355 17.58 6.79 -0.27
CA GLY A 355 18.28 7.82 0.49
C GLY A 355 19.60 7.31 1.05
N LYS A 356 20.10 7.96 2.11
CA LYS A 356 21.28 7.47 2.81
C LYS A 356 20.92 6.26 3.66
N VAL A 357 21.43 5.10 3.27
CA VAL A 357 21.17 3.83 3.96
C VAL A 357 22.21 3.57 5.04
N ILE A 358 21.75 3.27 6.25
CA ILE A 358 22.55 2.77 7.37
C ILE A 358 22.14 1.31 7.62
N ASN A 359 23.11 0.40 7.54
CA ASN A 359 22.89 -1.02 7.80
C ASN A 359 22.72 -1.26 9.32
N LEU A 360 21.61 -1.88 9.70
CA LEU A 360 21.28 -2.27 11.07
C LEU A 360 21.33 -3.78 11.30
N GLY A 361 21.40 -4.60 10.24
CA GLY A 361 21.19 -6.04 10.30
C GLY A 361 22.23 -6.81 11.14
N HIS A 362 23.39 -6.21 11.39
CA HIS A 362 24.47 -6.78 12.20
C HIS A 362 24.42 -6.37 13.69
N LEU A 363 23.55 -5.43 14.06
CA LEU A 363 23.47 -4.87 15.41
C LEU A 363 22.53 -5.69 16.30
N SER A 364 22.83 -5.75 17.59
CA SER A 364 21.87 -6.22 18.61
C SER A 364 20.68 -5.26 18.76
N ASN A 365 19.56 -5.70 19.34
CA ASN A 365 18.39 -4.84 19.53
C ASN A 365 18.71 -3.52 20.25
N ARG A 366 19.50 -3.57 21.32
CA ARG A 366 19.91 -2.39 22.08
C ARG A 366 20.79 -1.44 21.25
N GLU A 367 21.65 -1.99 20.40
CA GLU A 367 22.47 -1.18 19.48
C GLU A 367 21.62 -0.58 18.36
N LYS A 368 20.61 -1.30 17.87
CA LYS A 368 19.63 -0.75 16.91
C LYS A 368 18.86 0.42 17.51
N GLU A 369 18.31 0.28 18.72
CA GLU A 369 17.60 1.37 19.40
C GLU A 369 18.50 2.60 19.55
N LYS A 370 19.73 2.43 20.05
CA LYS A 370 20.71 3.53 20.16
C LYS A 370 21.05 4.16 18.81
N MET A 371 21.26 3.35 17.77
CA MET A 371 21.59 3.82 16.43
C MET A 371 20.43 4.62 15.82
N ILE A 372 19.21 4.10 15.93
CA ILE A 372 18.01 4.75 15.40
C ILE A 372 17.73 6.04 16.17
N ALA A 373 17.77 6.03 17.51
CA ALA A 373 17.54 7.23 18.32
C ALA A 373 18.59 8.33 18.08
N SER A 374 19.84 7.95 17.83
CA SER A 374 20.93 8.93 17.65
C SER A 374 21.07 9.48 16.24
N LYS A 375 20.62 8.76 15.21
CA LYS A 375 20.81 9.12 13.79
C LYS A 375 19.50 9.33 13.03
N GLY A 376 18.42 8.68 13.47
CA GLY A 376 17.11 8.81 12.87
C GLY A 376 16.55 10.20 13.10
N VAL A 377 15.87 10.73 12.09
CA VAL A 377 15.09 11.95 12.17
C VAL A 377 13.62 11.54 12.31
N PRO A 378 12.97 11.78 13.47
CA PRO A 378 11.55 11.50 13.66
C PRO A 378 10.70 12.06 12.51
N PHE A 379 9.66 11.33 12.09
CA PHE A 379 8.78 11.63 10.95
C PHE A 379 9.42 11.58 9.56
N PHE A 380 10.75 11.60 9.47
CA PHE A 380 11.49 11.77 8.23
C PHE A 380 12.60 10.74 8.03
N THR A 381 12.38 9.53 8.57
CA THR A 381 13.28 8.38 8.45
C THR A 381 12.47 7.12 8.24
N LEU A 382 12.88 6.28 7.27
CA LEU A 382 12.28 4.97 7.06
C LEU A 382 13.11 3.90 7.77
N LEU A 383 12.44 2.92 8.37
CA LEU A 383 13.06 1.71 8.91
C LEU A 383 12.55 0.52 8.11
N HIS A 384 13.45 -0.28 7.57
CA HIS A 384 13.12 -1.43 6.75
C HIS A 384 13.50 -2.72 7.46
N MET A 385 12.72 -3.75 7.17
CA MET A 385 13.01 -5.15 7.44
C MET A 385 12.48 -5.97 6.25
N PRO A 386 13.00 -7.18 6.00
CA PRO A 386 12.53 -7.97 4.87
C PRO A 386 11.01 -8.17 4.87
N GLY A 387 10.35 -7.64 3.84
CA GLY A 387 8.89 -7.68 3.66
C GLY A 387 8.08 -6.60 4.40
N HIS A 388 8.72 -5.59 5.01
CA HIS A 388 8.00 -4.53 5.73
C HIS A 388 8.81 -3.22 5.82
N ILE A 389 8.14 -2.07 5.77
CA ILE A 389 8.77 -0.75 5.92
C ILE A 389 7.87 0.17 6.74
N VAL A 390 8.48 1.00 7.57
CA VAL A 390 7.78 1.82 8.56
C VAL A 390 8.42 3.20 8.65
N VAL A 391 7.69 4.20 9.17
CA VAL A 391 8.25 5.52 9.46
C VAL A 391 8.66 5.58 10.93
N TYR A 392 9.89 6.02 11.19
CA TYR A 392 10.36 6.28 12.54
C TYR A 392 9.63 7.49 13.13
N LEU A 393 8.99 7.32 14.29
CA LEU A 393 8.18 8.36 14.92
C LEU A 393 8.91 9.06 16.08
N GLY A 394 9.86 8.38 16.73
CA GLY A 394 10.59 8.91 17.87
C GLY A 394 11.01 7.83 18.85
N GLU A 395 11.70 8.25 19.89
CA GLU A 395 12.12 7.39 20.99
C GLU A 395 11.44 7.84 22.29
N LYS A 396 11.03 6.87 23.11
CA LYS A 396 10.49 7.11 24.44
C LYS A 396 10.88 5.97 25.37
N ASP A 397 11.42 6.32 26.55
CA ASP A 397 11.84 5.38 27.59
C ASP A 397 12.81 4.29 27.10
N GLY A 398 13.68 4.64 26.16
CA GLY A 398 14.65 3.75 25.52
C GLY A 398 14.11 2.97 24.32
N HIS A 399 12.83 3.09 24.00
CA HIS A 399 12.16 2.31 22.96
C HIS A 399 11.82 3.13 21.72
N ILE A 400 12.05 2.53 20.56
CA ILE A 400 11.75 3.12 19.26
C ILE A 400 10.27 2.95 18.93
N TYR A 401 9.60 4.03 18.57
CA TYR A 401 8.22 4.03 18.10
C TYR A 401 8.15 4.27 16.60
N ILE A 402 7.18 3.61 15.98
CA ILE A 402 7.02 3.55 14.54
C ILE A 402 5.56 3.77 14.13
N PHE A 403 5.37 4.43 13.01
CA PHE A 403 4.10 4.54 12.29
C PHE A 403 4.10 3.54 11.13
N GLN A 404 3.07 2.70 11.05
CA GLN A 404 3.05 1.59 10.08
C GLN A 404 1.63 1.12 9.76
N THR A 405 1.44 0.63 8.54
CA THR A 405 0.29 -0.22 8.18
C THR A 405 0.74 -1.67 8.14
N VAL A 406 0.18 -2.51 9.01
CA VAL A 406 0.73 -3.86 9.24
C VAL A 406 -0.35 -4.93 9.28
N TRP A 407 -0.05 -6.09 8.71
CA TRP A 407 -0.92 -7.25 8.84
C TRP A 407 -0.86 -7.84 10.25
N GLY A 408 0.33 -8.25 10.70
CA GLY A 408 0.49 -8.85 12.01
C GLY A 408 1.92 -9.24 12.37
N ILE A 409 2.12 -9.55 13.65
CA ILE A 409 3.41 -9.98 14.20
C ILE A 409 3.60 -11.49 13.99
N HIS A 410 4.84 -11.92 13.75
CA HIS A 410 5.17 -13.33 13.60
C HIS A 410 5.14 -14.04 14.95
N THR A 411 4.31 -15.08 15.05
CA THR A 411 4.15 -15.87 16.27
C THR A 411 4.26 -17.38 15.99
N ARG A 412 4.24 -18.19 17.06
CA ARG A 412 3.96 -19.62 17.00
C ARG A 412 2.66 -19.94 17.72
N ASN A 413 1.91 -20.90 17.20
CA ASN A 413 0.74 -21.44 17.90
C ASN A 413 1.18 -22.46 18.99
N LEU A 414 0.21 -23.01 19.74
CA LEU A 414 0.47 -23.97 20.82
C LEU A 414 1.19 -25.25 20.35
N TRP A 415 1.11 -25.58 19.07
CA TRP A 415 1.78 -26.73 18.45
C TRP A 415 3.15 -26.36 17.85
N GLY A 416 3.62 -25.12 18.04
CA GLY A 416 4.91 -24.65 17.55
C GLY A 416 4.95 -24.28 16.07
N HIS A 417 3.82 -24.34 15.36
CA HIS A 417 3.72 -23.94 13.95
C HIS A 417 3.68 -22.42 13.80
N LYS A 418 4.19 -21.91 12.66
CA LYS A 418 4.17 -20.48 12.34
C LYS A 418 2.73 -19.95 12.35
N SER A 419 2.52 -18.81 13.00
CA SER A 419 1.25 -18.12 13.10
C SER A 419 1.43 -16.61 12.91
N ARG A 420 0.33 -15.85 12.98
CA ARG A 420 0.32 -14.39 13.01
C ARG A 420 -0.59 -13.88 14.11
N ALA A 421 -0.11 -12.88 14.83
CA ALA A 421 -0.94 -12.00 15.63
C ALA A 421 -1.43 -10.84 14.77
N VAL A 422 -2.66 -10.94 14.27
CA VAL A 422 -3.21 -9.97 13.31
C VAL A 422 -3.56 -8.65 14.02
N ILE A 423 -3.01 -7.56 13.49
CA ILE A 423 -3.35 -6.17 13.82
C ILE A 423 -4.23 -5.61 12.68
N GLY A 424 -3.78 -5.76 11.43
CA GLY A 424 -4.59 -5.56 10.23
C GLY A 424 -4.98 -4.11 9.94
N THR A 425 -4.20 -3.14 10.41
CA THR A 425 -4.51 -1.71 10.27
C THR A 425 -3.27 -0.82 10.38
N THR A 426 -3.46 0.48 10.21
CA THR A 426 -2.46 1.54 10.35
C THR A 426 -2.44 2.04 11.78
N VAL A 427 -1.29 1.92 12.43
CA VAL A 427 -1.11 2.15 13.88
C VAL A 427 0.24 2.80 14.17
N ILE A 428 0.31 3.41 15.35
CA ILE A 428 1.55 3.73 16.06
C ILE A 428 1.81 2.62 17.07
N SER A 429 3.04 2.10 17.09
CA SER A 429 3.44 1.04 18.04
C SER A 429 4.93 1.10 18.36
N PRO A 430 5.36 0.53 19.49
CA PRO A 430 6.78 0.28 19.73
C PRO A 430 7.33 -0.76 18.73
N ALA A 431 8.56 -0.59 18.27
CA ALA A 431 9.20 -1.50 17.32
C ALA A 431 9.51 -2.88 17.95
N ASN A 432 9.67 -2.93 19.27
CA ASN A 432 9.83 -4.16 20.05
C ASN A 432 8.49 -4.77 20.51
N LEU A 433 7.34 -4.32 19.99
CA LEU A 433 6.04 -4.88 20.35
C LEU A 433 6.06 -6.41 20.28
N GLY A 434 5.73 -7.05 21.39
CA GLY A 434 5.70 -8.50 21.49
C GLY A 434 6.90 -9.14 22.19
N ASP A 435 7.96 -8.38 22.55
CA ASP A 435 9.18 -8.91 23.16
C ASP A 435 8.96 -9.66 24.50
N THR A 436 7.96 -9.25 25.29
CA THR A 436 7.61 -9.93 26.54
C THR A 436 6.76 -11.19 26.35
N TYR A 437 6.32 -11.50 25.13
CA TYR A 437 5.39 -12.59 24.86
C TYR A 437 6.11 -13.82 24.31
N ILE A 438 6.03 -14.94 25.03
CA ILE A 438 6.75 -16.19 24.73
C ILE A 438 6.46 -16.78 23.33
N ASN A 439 5.29 -16.48 22.76
CA ASN A 439 4.89 -16.99 21.46
C ASN A 439 5.29 -16.08 20.29
N VAL A 440 5.86 -14.89 20.54
CA VAL A 440 6.40 -14.01 19.50
C VAL A 440 7.75 -14.55 19.07
N THR A 441 7.89 -14.83 17.78
CA THR A 441 9.14 -15.41 17.26
C THR A 441 10.19 -14.37 16.94
N ARG A 442 9.75 -13.20 16.46
CA ARG A 442 10.59 -12.06 16.14
C ARG A 442 9.79 -10.76 16.20
N THR A 443 10.32 -9.74 16.87
CA THR A 443 9.75 -8.37 16.83
C THR A 443 10.12 -7.65 15.54
N TRP A 444 9.57 -6.46 15.29
CA TRP A 444 10.00 -5.65 14.14
C TRP A 444 11.42 -5.15 14.33
N LEU A 445 11.77 -4.67 15.53
CA LEU A 445 13.12 -4.21 15.89
C LEU A 445 14.18 -5.28 15.60
N GLU A 446 13.92 -6.54 15.99
CA GLU A 446 14.83 -7.66 15.72
C GLU A 446 15.06 -7.89 14.23
N ARG A 447 14.04 -7.64 13.41
CA ARG A 447 14.10 -7.86 11.96
C ARG A 447 14.65 -6.66 11.18
N MET A 448 14.68 -5.47 11.77
CA MET A 448 15.18 -4.26 11.09
C MET A 448 16.61 -4.47 10.60
N ASP A 449 16.83 -4.22 9.31
CA ASP A 449 18.11 -4.42 8.64
C ASP A 449 18.66 -3.14 8.01
N LYS A 450 17.80 -2.15 7.74
CA LYS A 450 18.19 -0.85 7.16
C LYS A 450 17.43 0.30 7.83
N MET A 451 18.13 1.42 8.01
CA MET A 451 17.56 2.74 8.29
C MET A 451 17.88 3.67 7.12
N VAL A 452 16.87 4.34 6.58
CA VAL A 452 17.00 5.25 5.44
C VAL A 452 16.72 6.66 5.90
N LEU A 453 17.72 7.51 5.78
CA LEU A 453 17.60 8.95 5.98
C LEU A 453 17.31 9.58 4.63
N PHE A 454 16.23 10.35 4.52
CA PHE A 454 16.03 11.18 3.34
C PHE A 454 17.16 12.20 3.24
N SER A 455 17.66 12.43 2.03
CA SER A 455 18.69 13.43 1.79
C SER A 455 18.09 14.82 2.06
N ILE A 456 18.64 15.53 3.05
CA ILE A 456 18.26 16.87 3.49
C ILE A 456 19.02 17.93 2.68
#